data_AF-A0A5C7VP31-F1
#
_entry.id   AF-A0A5C7VP31-F1
#
_cell.length_a   1.000
_cell.length_b   1.000
_cell.length_c   1.000
_cell.angle_alpha   90.00
_cell.angle_beta   90.00
_cell.angle_gamma   90.00
#
_symmetry.space_group_name_H-M   'P 1'
#
loop_
_entity.id
_entity.type
_entity.pdbx_description
1 polymer ?
#
loop_
_entity_poly.entity_id
_entity_poly.type
_entity_poly.pdbx_seq_one_letter_code
_entity_poly.pdbx_strand_id
1 'polypeptide(L)'
;MLSPLADLEERNSLALMRPHKWAHGPAGELALVLIEVEQHAGQWMWAASLNSRNGSGQGYRPLAKWGRFAPTRSAAIEHAADEVRAFMHRATSAEQERITEWLGTVLAGNAGSTGATR
;
A
#
# COMPACT_ATOMS: atom_id res chain seq x y z
N MET A 1 21.58 -5.01 -14.86
CA MET A 1 20.17 -5.43 -14.66
C MET A 1 19.85 -5.16 -13.20
N LEU A 2 18.98 -4.19 -12.89
CA LEU A 2 18.47 -4.03 -11.54
C LEU A 2 17.54 -5.20 -11.22
N SER A 3 17.69 -5.78 -10.03
CA SER A 3 16.81 -6.84 -9.54
C SER A 3 15.37 -6.31 -9.41
N PRO A 4 14.34 -7.09 -9.78
CA PRO A 4 12.93 -6.69 -9.62
C PRO A 4 12.54 -6.33 -8.17
N LEU A 5 13.32 -6.84 -7.20
CA LEU A 5 13.14 -6.56 -5.77
C LEU A 5 13.66 -5.17 -5.36
N ALA A 6 14.71 -4.66 -6.00
CA ALA A 6 15.27 -3.32 -5.70
C ALA A 6 14.31 -2.19 -6.14
N ASP A 7 13.48 -2.45 -7.16
CA ASP A 7 12.50 -1.49 -7.68
C ASP A 7 11.34 -1.22 -6.70
N LEU A 8 11.12 -2.09 -5.69
CA LEU A 8 10.16 -1.86 -4.61
C LEU A 8 10.76 -1.11 -3.42
N GLU A 9 12.09 -1.08 -3.30
CA GLU A 9 12.81 -0.52 -2.15
C GLU A 9 12.77 1.01 -2.12
N GLU A 10 12.73 1.68 -3.28
CA GLU A 10 12.68 3.15 -3.38
C GLU A 10 11.26 3.73 -3.48
N ARG A 11 10.24 2.88 -3.69
CA ARG A 11 8.89 3.37 -3.97
C ARG A 11 8.17 3.78 -2.70
N ASN A 12 7.97 5.08 -2.52
CA ASN A 12 7.08 5.61 -1.46
C ASN A 12 5.60 5.29 -1.69
N SER A 13 5.26 4.60 -2.77
CA SER A 13 3.90 4.18 -3.11
C SER A 13 3.88 2.75 -3.63
N LEU A 14 3.07 1.89 -3.02
CA LEU A 14 2.86 0.50 -3.39
C LEU A 14 1.38 0.29 -3.73
N ALA A 15 1.09 -0.15 -4.95
CA ALA A 15 -0.28 -0.29 -5.42
C ALA A 15 -0.59 -1.71 -5.91
N LEU A 16 -1.74 -2.23 -5.50
CA LEU A 16 -2.39 -3.37 -6.13
C LEU A 16 -3.42 -2.83 -7.13
N MET A 17 -3.22 -3.08 -8.42
CA MET A 17 -4.09 -2.55 -9.46
C MET A 17 -5.31 -3.44 -9.72
N ARG A 18 -6.41 -2.82 -10.14
CA ARG A 18 -7.58 -3.50 -10.69
C ARG A 18 -8.05 -2.84 -11.99
N PRO A 19 -8.66 -3.62 -12.90
CA PRO A 19 -9.37 -3.07 -14.05
C PRO A 19 -10.55 -2.21 -13.59
N HIS A 20 -10.72 -1.05 -14.23
CA HIS A 20 -11.81 -0.13 -14.00
C HIS A 20 -12.35 0.42 -15.33
N LYS A 21 -13.68 0.54 -15.43
CA LYS A 21 -14.34 1.17 -16.58
C LYS A 21 -15.02 2.44 -16.11
N TRP A 22 -14.54 3.58 -16.58
CA TRP A 22 -15.13 4.89 -16.30
C TRP A 22 -16.45 5.05 -17.04
N ALA A 23 -17.43 5.73 -16.44
CA ALA A 23 -18.77 5.90 -17.02
C ALA A 23 -18.75 6.54 -18.42
N HIS A 24 -17.82 7.46 -18.66
CA HIS A 24 -17.65 8.18 -19.93
C HIS A 24 -16.20 8.18 -20.42
N GLY A 25 -15.42 7.19 -20.01
CA GLY A 25 -13.99 7.13 -20.33
C GLY A 25 -13.56 5.74 -20.81
N PRO A 26 -12.31 5.63 -21.29
CA PRO A 26 -11.74 4.34 -21.68
C PRO A 26 -11.66 3.39 -20.48
N ALA A 27 -11.53 2.10 -20.74
CA ALA A 27 -11.09 1.17 -19.71
C ALA A 27 -9.67 1.57 -19.26
N GLY A 28 -9.41 1.49 -17.97
CA GLY A 28 -8.11 1.77 -17.38
C GLY A 28 -7.88 0.95 -16.12
N GLU A 29 -6.83 1.29 -15.38
CA GLU A 29 -6.55 0.68 -14.10
C GLU A 29 -6.74 1.69 -12.97
N LEU A 30 -7.19 1.18 -11.83
CA LEU A 30 -7.31 1.92 -10.59
C LEU A 30 -6.63 1.11 -9.49
N ALA A 31 -5.97 1.77 -8.55
CA ALA A 31 -5.43 1.09 -7.39
C ALA A 31 -6.60 0.51 -6.55
N LEU A 32 -6.73 -0.82 -6.51
CA LEU A 32 -7.60 -1.51 -5.57
C LEU A 32 -7.15 -1.18 -4.15
N VAL A 33 -5.85 -1.31 -3.88
CA VAL A 33 -5.22 -0.84 -2.65
C VAL A 33 -4.02 0.01 -3.02
N LEU A 34 -3.80 1.10 -2.29
CA LEU A 34 -2.58 1.90 -2.35
C LEU A 34 -2.08 2.11 -0.92
N ILE A 35 -0.83 1.72 -0.69
CA ILE A 35 -0.03 2.08 0.48
C ILE A 35 0.90 3.20 0.06
N GLU A 36 0.94 4.29 0.82
CA GLU A 36 1.89 5.39 0.64
C GLU A 36 2.67 5.60 1.93
N VAL A 37 3.96 5.89 1.83
CA VAL A 37 4.81 6.25 2.96
C VAL A 37 5.62 7.49 2.62
N GLU A 38 5.79 8.39 3.58
CA GLU A 38 6.50 9.65 3.36
C GLU A 38 7.34 10.02 4.57
N GLN A 39 8.55 10.50 4.36
CA GLN A 39 9.41 10.96 5.45
C GLN A 39 8.99 12.37 5.89
N HIS A 40 8.85 12.56 7.21
CA HIS A 40 8.51 13.84 7.83
C HIS A 40 9.26 14.01 9.15
N ALA A 41 10.08 15.06 9.25
CA ALA A 41 10.80 15.42 10.48
C ALA A 41 11.59 14.25 11.13
N GLY A 42 12.24 13.41 10.31
CA GLY A 42 13.02 12.26 10.78
C GLY A 42 12.19 11.02 11.12
N GLN A 43 10.87 11.07 10.98
CA GLN A 43 9.96 9.92 11.10
C GLN A 43 9.33 9.58 9.74
N TRP A 44 8.65 8.45 9.67
CA TRP A 44 7.91 8.00 8.49
C TRP A 44 6.41 8.01 8.75
N MET A 45 5.66 8.65 7.88
CA MET A 45 4.19 8.62 7.89
C MET A 45 3.70 7.57 6.90
N TRP A 46 2.46 7.11 7.08
CA TRP A 46 1.82 6.22 6.13
C TRP A 46 0.38 6.60 5.81
N ALA A 47 -0.05 6.17 4.62
CA ALA A 47 -1.43 6.14 4.18
C ALA A 47 -1.80 4.80 3.56
N ALA A 48 -3.07 4.43 3.73
CA ALA A 48 -3.66 3.26 3.08
C ALA A 48 -5.02 3.65 2.49
N SER A 49 -5.32 3.14 1.30
CA SER A 49 -6.60 3.35 0.64
C SER A 49 -7.14 2.08 -0.01
N LEU A 50 -8.46 2.04 -0.17
CA LEU A 50 -9.23 1.00 -0.86
C LEU A 50 -10.08 1.65 -1.94
N ASN A 51 -10.09 1.07 -3.13
CA ASN A 51 -11.10 1.34 -4.16
C ASN A 51 -11.62 0.00 -4.67
N SER A 52 -12.63 -0.56 -4.03
CA SER A 52 -13.22 -1.86 -4.36
C SER A 52 -14.19 -1.78 -5.54
N ARG A 53 -14.39 -2.90 -6.24
CA ARG A 53 -15.37 -3.01 -7.34
C ARG A 53 -16.82 -2.94 -6.89
N ASN A 54 -17.12 -3.29 -5.63
CA ASN A 54 -18.46 -3.16 -5.07
C ASN A 54 -18.85 -1.71 -4.69
N GLY A 55 -18.04 -0.71 -5.06
CA GLY A 55 -18.26 0.70 -4.75
C GLY A 55 -17.73 1.15 -3.39
N SER A 56 -17.23 0.23 -2.54
CA SER A 56 -16.57 0.62 -1.29
C SER A 56 -15.26 1.34 -1.56
N GLY A 57 -15.11 2.51 -0.98
CA GLY A 57 -13.88 3.29 -1.03
C GLY A 57 -13.52 3.90 0.32
N GLN A 58 -12.21 4.05 0.55
CA GLN A 58 -11.66 4.92 1.59
C GLN A 58 -10.22 5.28 1.24
N GLY A 59 -9.74 6.42 1.71
CA GLY A 59 -8.36 6.80 1.53
C GLY A 59 -8.06 8.15 2.13
N TYR A 60 -6.79 8.38 2.40
CA TYR A 60 -6.24 9.64 2.83
C TYR A 60 -4.80 9.74 2.34
N ARG A 61 -4.15 10.89 2.51
CA ARG A 61 -2.73 11.10 2.18
C ARG A 61 -1.87 11.11 3.45
N PRO A 62 -0.60 10.69 3.39
CA PRO A 62 0.29 10.72 4.54
C PRO A 62 0.54 12.18 4.94
N LEU A 63 -0.13 12.64 5.99
CA LEU A 63 -0.08 14.03 6.45
C LEU A 63 0.07 14.04 7.96
N ALA A 64 0.90 14.95 8.48
CA ALA A 64 1.23 15.04 9.90
C ALA A 64 -0.01 15.18 10.81
N LYS A 65 -1.07 15.81 10.32
CA LYS A 65 -2.35 15.98 11.05
C LYS A 65 -3.02 14.66 11.45
N TRP A 66 -2.65 13.53 10.86
CA TRP A 66 -3.21 12.22 11.19
C TRP A 66 -2.50 11.52 12.35
N GLY A 67 -1.35 12.03 12.81
CA GLY A 67 -0.62 11.46 13.95
C GLY A 67 -0.04 10.06 13.71
N ARG A 68 0.11 9.65 12.45
CA ARG A 68 0.59 8.32 12.04
C ARG A 68 2.07 8.40 11.71
N PHE A 69 2.92 8.03 12.68
CA PHE A 69 4.37 8.09 12.56
C PHE A 69 5.02 6.77 12.97
N ALA A 70 6.06 6.38 12.24
CA ALA A 70 6.86 5.19 12.46
C ALA A 70 8.34 5.58 12.44
N PRO A 71 9.21 4.86 13.19
CA PRO A 71 10.63 5.17 13.26
C PRO A 71 11.37 4.86 11.94
N THR A 72 10.84 3.94 11.13
CA THR A 72 11.45 3.50 9.88
C THR A 72 10.41 3.39 8.76
N ARG A 73 10.88 3.44 7.51
CA ARG A 73 10.04 3.18 6.33
C ARG A 73 9.37 1.81 6.43
N SER A 74 10.11 0.80 6.85
CA SER A 74 9.64 -0.57 6.97
C SER A 74 8.50 -0.69 7.98
N ALA A 75 8.62 -0.02 9.14
CA ALA A 75 7.55 0.04 10.14
C ALA A 75 6.32 0.79 9.62
N ALA A 76 6.50 1.87 8.85
CA ALA A 76 5.38 2.57 8.21
C ALA A 76 4.61 1.69 7.21
N ILE A 77 5.33 0.86 6.44
CA ILE A 77 4.72 -0.13 5.52
C ILE A 77 3.96 -1.21 6.28
N GLU A 78 4.51 -1.73 7.38
CA GLU A 78 3.85 -2.71 8.24
C GLU A 78 2.55 -2.15 8.83
N HIS A 79 2.58 -0.92 9.36
CA HIS A 79 1.37 -0.26 9.85
C HIS A 79 0.33 -0.02 8.75
N ALA A 80 0.76 0.37 7.55
CA ALA A 80 -0.15 0.52 6.43
C ALA A 80 -0.77 -0.82 6.01
N ALA A 81 0.00 -1.91 6.02
CA ALA A 81 -0.49 -3.25 5.73
C ALA A 81 -1.53 -3.71 6.77
N ASP A 82 -1.30 -3.42 8.05
CA ASP A 82 -2.28 -3.71 9.12
C ASP A 82 -3.57 -2.91 8.96
N GLU A 83 -3.47 -1.65 8.54
CA GLU A 83 -4.67 -0.88 8.18
C GLU A 83 -5.44 -1.49 7.01
N VAL A 84 -4.74 -1.93 5.97
CA VAL A 84 -5.37 -2.62 4.83
C VAL A 84 -6.13 -3.86 5.33
N ARG A 85 -5.52 -4.67 6.19
CA ARG A 85 -6.19 -5.82 6.82
C ARG A 85 -7.43 -5.41 7.61
N ALA A 86 -7.37 -4.29 8.32
CA ALA A 86 -8.50 -3.82 9.11
C ALA A 86 -9.71 -3.42 8.25
N PHE A 87 -9.51 -2.86 7.05
CA PHE A 87 -10.61 -2.40 6.19
C PHE A 87 -10.94 -3.32 4.99
N MET A 88 -10.11 -4.30 4.66
CA MET A 88 -10.29 -5.12 3.45
C MET A 88 -11.60 -5.93 3.44
N HIS A 89 -12.21 -6.16 4.60
CA HIS A 89 -13.54 -6.78 4.73
C HIS A 89 -14.63 -6.04 3.93
N ARG A 90 -14.40 -4.76 3.56
CA ARG A 90 -15.30 -3.96 2.71
C ARG A 90 -15.20 -4.30 1.22
N ALA A 91 -14.14 -4.99 0.79
CA ALA A 91 -13.95 -5.43 -0.59
C ALA A 91 -14.72 -6.72 -0.91
N THR A 92 -14.82 -7.08 -2.18
CA THR A 92 -15.37 -8.40 -2.56
C THR A 92 -14.46 -9.55 -2.10
N SER A 93 -14.99 -10.76 -1.92
CA SER A 93 -14.17 -11.91 -1.49
C SER A 93 -12.98 -12.17 -2.42
N ALA A 94 -13.18 -12.07 -3.74
CA ALA A 94 -12.09 -12.21 -4.72
C ALA A 94 -11.04 -11.10 -4.60
N GLU A 95 -11.44 -9.87 -4.25
CA GLU A 95 -10.48 -8.80 -3.97
C GLU A 95 -9.76 -9.01 -2.64
N GLN A 96 -10.43 -9.56 -1.62
CA GLN A 96 -9.81 -9.88 -0.34
C GLN A 96 -8.69 -10.93 -0.49
N GLU A 97 -8.92 -11.98 -1.29
CA GLU A 97 -7.89 -12.98 -1.61
C GLU A 97 -6.67 -12.33 -2.29
N ARG A 98 -6.90 -11.50 -3.32
CA ARG A 98 -5.84 -10.78 -4.03
C ARG A 98 -5.08 -9.79 -3.13
N ILE A 99 -5.78 -9.09 -2.24
CA ILE A 99 -5.17 -8.19 -1.25
C ILE A 99 -4.28 -8.99 -0.30
N THR A 100 -4.74 -10.16 0.14
CA THR A 100 -3.99 -11.02 1.08
C THR A 100 -2.68 -11.49 0.46
N GLU A 101 -2.73 -12.01 -0.76
CA GLU A 101 -1.55 -12.45 -1.51
C GLU A 101 -0.57 -11.30 -1.76
N TRP A 102 -1.10 -10.14 -2.17
CA TRP A 102 -0.29 -8.95 -2.42
C TRP A 102 0.40 -8.44 -1.16
N LEU A 103 -0.32 -8.36 -0.02
CA LEU A 103 0.28 -7.98 1.27
C LEU A 103 1.37 -8.96 1.71
N GLY A 104 1.22 -10.26 1.43
CA GLY A 104 2.28 -11.24 1.67
C GLY A 104 3.56 -10.90 0.91
N THR A 105 3.43 -10.51 -0.37
CA THR A 105 4.57 -10.08 -1.19
C THR A 105 5.20 -8.78 -0.69
N VAL A 106 4.37 -7.78 -0.33
CA VAL A 106 4.84 -6.50 0.21
C VAL A 106 5.64 -6.71 1.49
N LEU A 107 5.14 -7.50 2.43
CA LEU A 107 5.80 -7.72 3.71
C LEU A 107 7.05 -8.60 3.59
N ALA A 108 7.04 -9.60 2.70
CA ALA A 108 8.24 -10.39 2.42
C ALA A 108 9.36 -9.52 1.81
N GLY A 109 9.02 -8.63 0.87
CA GLY A 109 9.97 -7.67 0.31
C GLY A 109 10.47 -6.66 1.35
N ASN A 110 9.59 -6.22 2.26
CA ASN A 110 9.93 -5.29 3.33
C ASN A 110 10.92 -5.91 4.34
N ALA A 111 10.72 -7.18 4.71
CA ALA A 111 11.57 -7.90 5.67
C ALA A 111 13.00 -8.15 5.15
N GLY A 112 13.19 -8.24 3.83
CA GLY A 112 14.51 -8.37 3.20
C GLY A 112 15.41 -7.13 3.35
N SER A 113 14.83 -5.95 3.60
CA SER A 113 15.55 -4.68 3.71
C SER A 113 16.22 -4.44 5.07
N THR A 114 15.83 -5.18 6.11
CA THR A 114 16.31 -4.99 7.50
C THR A 114 17.73 -5.55 7.74
N GLY A 115 18.38 -6.12 6.72
CA GLY A 115 19.63 -6.87 6.85
C GLY A 115 20.93 -6.22 6.32
N ALA A 116 20.88 -5.06 5.66
CA ALA A 116 22.08 -4.44 5.06
C ALA A 116 22.64 -3.32 5.95
N THR A 117 23.20 -3.68 7.10
CA THR A 117 24.20 -2.84 7.79
C THR A 117 25.48 -3.65 7.92
N ARG A 118 26.46 -3.36 7.08
CA ARG A 118 27.88 -3.71 7.28
C ARG A 118 28.75 -2.63 6.70
#